data_AF-A0A7C4MXF2-F1
#
_entry.id   AF-A0A7C4MXF2-F1
#
_cell.length_a   1.000
_cell.length_b   1.000
_cell.length_c   1.000
_cell.angle_alpha   90.00
_cell.angle_beta   90.00
_cell.angle_gamma   90.00
#
_symmetry.space_group_name_H-M   'P 1'
#
loop_
_entity.id
_entity.type
_entity.pdbx_description
1 polymer ?
#
loop_
_entity_poly.entity_id
_entity_poly.type
_entity_poly.pdbx_seq_one_letter_code
_entity_poly.pdbx_strand_id
1 'polypeptide(L)'
;MKRLCVIDGQGGGIGAAIIKALKTRYGESIEIWALGTNAVATAQMLKAGANRGSTGENPVIRTTDGVDVILGPVAITWPNAMMGEVTPR
;
A
#
# COMPACT_ATOMS: atom_id res chain seq x y z
N MET A 1 -1.41 15.80 10.23
CA MET A 1 -2.13 14.54 10.00
C MET A 1 -1.07 13.48 9.72
N LYS A 2 -1.14 12.29 10.33
CA LYS A 2 -0.16 11.23 10.04
C LYS A 2 -0.48 10.59 8.69
N ARG A 3 0.55 10.32 7.90
CA ARG A 3 0.48 9.70 6.57
C ARG A 3 0.99 8.27 6.66
N LEU A 4 0.11 7.32 6.35
CA LEU A 4 0.40 5.90 6.37
C LEU A 4 0.40 5.40 4.93
N CYS A 5 1.47 4.73 4.53
CA CYS A 5 1.53 4.02 3.27
C CYS A 5 1.16 2.56 3.49
N VAL A 6 0.24 2.03 2.68
CA VAL A 6 -0.03 0.59 2.62
C VAL A 6 0.43 0.10 1.25
N ILE A 7 1.41 -0.80 1.26
CA ILE A 7 1.94 -1.45 0.07
C ILE A 7 1.40 -2.87 0.03
N ASP A 8 0.86 -3.29 -1.11
CA ASP A 8 0.44 -4.66 -1.33
C ASP A 8 0.66 -5.07 -2.80
N GLY A 9 0.74 -6.37 -3.03
CA GLY A 9 0.75 -6.94 -4.38
C GLY A 9 -0.38 -7.93 -4.57
N GLN A 10 -0.18 -8.92 -5.43
CA GLN A 10 -0.99 -10.15 -5.54
C GLN A 10 -2.45 -10.01 -5.05
N GLY A 11 -3.30 -9.40 -5.87
CA GLY A 11 -4.74 -9.27 -5.60
C GLY A 11 -5.16 -8.27 -4.52
N GLY A 12 -4.25 -7.70 -3.71
CA GLY A 12 -4.54 -6.58 -2.79
C GLY A 12 -5.29 -6.93 -1.50
N GLY A 13 -5.43 -8.21 -1.17
CA GLY A 13 -6.27 -8.67 -0.07
C GLY A 13 -5.75 -8.23 1.31
N ILE A 14 -4.44 -8.29 1.53
CA ILE A 14 -3.81 -7.97 2.80
C ILE A 14 -3.86 -6.46 3.04
N GLY A 15 -3.49 -5.68 2.02
CA GLY A 15 -3.55 -4.22 2.03
C GLY A 15 -4.96 -3.73 2.27
N ALA A 16 -5.97 -4.30 1.59
CA ALA A 16 -7.37 -3.95 1.83
C ALA A 16 -7.82 -4.23 3.28
N ALA A 17 -7.38 -5.34 3.88
CA ALA A 17 -7.68 -5.67 5.26
C ALA A 17 -7.04 -4.68 6.26
N ILE A 18 -5.76 -4.34 6.04
CA ILE A 18 -5.04 -3.32 6.83
C ILE A 18 -5.77 -1.98 6.76
N ILE A 19 -6.14 -1.53 5.56
CA ILE A 19 -6.79 -0.23 5.36
C ILE A 19 -8.15 -0.17 6.06
N LYS A 20 -8.97 -1.23 5.95
CA LYS A 20 -10.25 -1.31 6.68
C LYS A 20 -10.04 -1.18 8.19
N ALA A 21 -9.07 -1.92 8.76
CA ALA A 21 -8.78 -1.85 10.18
C ALA A 21 -8.31 -0.45 10.62
N LEU A 22 -7.45 0.19 9.83
CA LEU A 22 -6.98 1.56 10.07
C LEU A 22 -8.14 2.57 10.02
N LYS A 23 -8.99 2.51 8.99
CA LYS A 23 -10.15 3.40 8.85
C LYS A 23 -11.15 3.19 9.99
N THR A 24 -11.41 1.96 10.41
CA THR A 24 -12.26 1.67 11.57
C THR A 24 -11.68 2.26 12.86
N ARG A 25 -10.37 2.17 13.08
CA ARG A 25 -9.74 2.59 14.34
C ARG A 25 -9.46 4.10 14.42
N TYR A 26 -9.16 4.74 13.29
CA TYR A 26 -8.63 6.11 13.26
C TYR A 26 -9.48 7.07 12.41
N GLY A 27 -10.42 6.58 11.62
CA GLY A 27 -11.31 7.41 10.80
C GLY A 27 -10.53 8.35 9.86
N GLU A 28 -10.84 9.65 9.95
CA GLU A 28 -10.19 10.71 9.16
C GLU A 28 -9.00 11.38 9.88
N SER A 29 -8.56 10.86 11.03
CA SER A 29 -7.38 11.40 11.73
C SER A 29 -6.04 11.04 11.07
N ILE A 30 -6.07 10.13 10.09
CA ILE A 30 -4.93 9.63 9.33
C ILE A 30 -5.20 9.71 7.83
N GLU A 31 -4.15 9.92 7.06
CA GLU A 31 -4.19 9.84 5.60
C GLU A 31 -3.57 8.52 5.16
N ILE A 32 -4.26 7.76 4.31
CA ILE A 32 -3.82 6.45 3.85
C ILE A 32 -3.49 6.51 2.36
N TRP A 33 -2.25 6.21 2.01
CA TRP A 33 -1.78 6.10 0.63
C TRP A 33 -1.61 4.63 0.27
N ALA A 34 -2.30 4.17 -0.76
CA ALA A 34 -2.24 2.80 -1.25
C ALA A 34 -1.26 2.69 -2.44
N LEU A 35 -0.22 1.88 -2.31
CA LEU A 35 0.71 1.59 -3.39
C LEU A 35 0.60 0.12 -3.75
N GLY A 36 -0.09 -0.19 -4.84
CA GLY A 36 -0.14 -1.56 -5.34
C GLY A 36 1.04 -1.83 -6.26
N THR A 37 1.64 -3.01 -6.19
CA THR A 37 2.61 -3.44 -7.22
C THR A 37 1.91 -3.74 -8.56
N ASN A 38 0.60 -3.99 -8.54
CA ASN A 38 -0.26 -4.15 -9.71
C ASN A 38 -1.58 -3.37 -9.56
N ALA A 39 -2.29 -3.16 -10.67
CA ALA A 39 -3.49 -2.32 -10.70
C ALA A 39 -4.65 -2.89 -9.89
N VAL A 40 -4.76 -4.23 -9.81
CA VAL A 40 -5.79 -4.91 -9.03
C VAL A 40 -5.60 -4.65 -7.54
N ALA A 41 -4.36 -4.75 -7.05
CA ALA A 41 -4.03 -4.50 -5.65
C ALA A 41 -4.37 -3.05 -5.25
N THR A 42 -3.94 -2.08 -6.05
CA THR A 42 -4.27 -0.66 -5.84
C THR A 42 -5.79 -0.43 -5.82
N ALA A 43 -6.52 -1.02 -6.76
CA ALA A 43 -7.98 -0.88 -6.83
C ALA A 43 -8.69 -1.46 -5.60
N GLN A 44 -8.24 -2.61 -5.09
CA GLN A 44 -8.82 -3.20 -3.86
C GLN A 44 -8.54 -2.33 -2.63
N MET A 45 -7.34 -1.77 -2.52
CA MET A 45 -6.99 -0.87 -1.43
C MET A 45 -7.78 0.45 -1.48
N LEU A 46 -7.99 1.02 -2.67
CA LEU A 46 -8.86 2.19 -2.83
C LEU A 46 -10.32 1.89 -2.43
N LYS A 47 -10.87 0.75 -2.86
CA LYS A 47 -12.21 0.29 -2.43
C LYS A 47 -12.31 0.07 -0.92
N ALA A 48 -11.20 -0.27 -0.26
CA ALA A 48 -11.12 -0.41 1.19
C ALA A 48 -11.12 0.93 1.94
N GLY A 49 -11.01 2.06 1.25
CA GLY A 49 -11.09 3.41 1.83
C GLY A 49 -9.75 4.15 1.93
N ALA A 50 -8.74 3.76 1.15
CA ALA A 50 -7.52 4.56 1.01
C ALA A 50 -7.83 5.93 0.38
N ASN A 51 -7.12 6.97 0.82
CA ASN A 51 -7.33 8.34 0.33
C ASN A 51 -6.71 8.58 -1.04
N ARG A 52 -5.56 7.94 -1.31
CA ARG A 52 -4.81 8.07 -2.57
C ARG A 52 -4.31 6.70 -3.01
N GLY A 53 -4.16 6.49 -4.31
CA GLY A 53 -3.73 5.21 -4.87
C GLY A 53 -2.80 5.39 -6.06
N SER A 54 -1.74 4.58 -6.14
CA SER A 54 -0.85 4.52 -7.30
C SER A 54 -0.31 3.10 -7.49
N THR A 55 0.14 2.78 -8.71
CA THR A 55 0.54 1.42 -9.09
C THR A 55 1.95 1.36 -9.65
N GLY A 56 2.70 0.33 -9.25
CA GLY A 56 3.99 -0.03 -9.81
C GLY A 56 5.19 0.36 -8.93
N GLU A 57 6.38 0.13 -9.47
CA GLU A 57 7.66 0.37 -8.79
C GLU A 57 7.90 1.85 -8.47
N ASN A 58 7.72 2.73 -9.46
CA ASN A 58 8.07 4.14 -9.29
C ASN A 58 7.27 4.87 -8.17
N PRO A 59 5.96 4.61 -7.98
CA PRO A 59 5.26 5.10 -6.80
C PRO A 59 5.90 4.68 -5.48
N VAL A 60 6.36 3.43 -5.35
CA VAL A 60 7.07 2.97 -4.14
C VAL A 60 8.34 3.81 -3.95
N ILE A 61 9.20 3.91 -4.97
CA ILE A 61 10.45 4.68 -4.90
C ILE A 61 10.22 6.16 -4.56
N ARG A 62 9.15 6.78 -5.09
CA ARG A 62 8.96 8.24 -5.00
C ARG A 62 8.10 8.70 -3.83
N THR A 63 7.35 7.81 -3.20
CA THR A 63 6.35 8.21 -2.19
C THR A 63 6.63 7.69 -0.79
N THR A 64 7.44 6.64 -0.63
CA THR A 64 7.78 6.05 0.68
C THR A 64 8.51 7.03 1.60
N ASP A 65 9.40 7.87 1.06
CA ASP A 65 10.09 8.94 1.82
C ASP A 65 9.14 10.02 2.36
N GLY A 66 7.92 10.10 1.81
CA GLY A 66 6.92 11.10 2.15
C GLY A 66 5.93 10.67 3.24
N VAL A 67 6.05 9.47 3.81
CA VAL A 67 5.10 8.92 4.79
C VAL A 67 5.74 8.66 6.15
N ASP A 68 4.91 8.61 7.20
CA ASP A 68 5.39 8.38 8.57
C ASP A 68 5.56 6.89 8.89
N VAL A 69 4.77 6.03 8.24
CA VAL A 69 4.76 4.57 8.45
C VAL A 69 4.45 3.87 7.14
N ILE A 70 5.16 2.77 6.86
CA ILE A 70 4.88 1.83 5.77
C ILE A 70 4.33 0.53 6.37
N LEU A 71 3.24 0.04 5.81
CA LEU A 71 2.54 -1.19 6.23
C LEU A 71 2.33 -2.09 5.01
N GLY A 72 2.38 -3.39 5.20
CA GLY A 72 2.14 -4.36 4.13
C GLY A 72 2.64 -5.76 4.52
N PRO A 73 2.45 -6.76 3.65
CA PRO A 73 3.04 -8.07 3.87
C PRO A 73 4.57 -7.98 3.84
N VAL A 74 5.27 -8.81 4.62
CA VAL A 74 6.75 -8.82 4.67
C VAL A 74 7.38 -8.99 3.28
N ALA A 75 6.69 -9.67 2.36
CA ALA A 75 7.11 -9.88 0.98
C ALA A 75 7.38 -8.59 0.19
N ILE A 76 6.83 -7.43 0.57
CA ILE A 76 7.15 -6.15 -0.08
C ILE A 76 8.63 -5.75 0.09
N THR A 77 9.34 -6.35 1.05
CA THR A 77 10.76 -6.11 1.32
C THR A 77 11.69 -7.11 0.63
N TRP A 78 11.14 -8.10 -0.08
CA TRP A 78 11.89 -9.18 -0.69
C TRP A 78 11.98 -8.96 -2.21
N PRO A 79 13.19 -8.73 -2.75
CA PRO A 79 13.36 -8.58 -4.19
C PRO A 79 12.85 -9.80 -4.96
N ASN A 80 12.19 -9.56 -6.09
CA ASN A 80 11.58 -10.56 -6.96
C ASN A 80 10.47 -11.41 -6.33
N ALA A 81 9.98 -11.05 -5.14
CA ALA A 81 8.80 -11.67 -4.55
C ALA A 81 7.54 -11.37 -5.36
N MET A 82 6.44 -12.03 -5.00
CA MET A 82 5.13 -11.81 -5.62
C MET A 82 5.17 -11.98 -7.15
N MET A 83 5.86 -13.03 -7.61
CA MET A 83 6.09 -13.34 -9.03
C MET A 83 6.87 -12.26 -9.80
N GLY A 84 7.74 -11.51 -9.13
CA GLY A 84 8.55 -10.45 -9.75
C GLY A 84 7.89 -9.06 -9.73
N GLU A 85 6.80 -8.89 -8.99
CA GLU A 85 6.13 -7.61 -8.80
C GLU A 85 6.96 -6.60 -7.98
N VAL A 86 7.84 -7.10 -7.12
CA VAL A 86 8.81 -6.29 -6.37
C VAL A 86 10.17 -6.46 -7.00
N THR A 87 10.84 -5.36 -7.30
CA THR A 87 12.20 -5.40 -7.86
C THR A 87 13.22 -5.08 -6.77
N PRO A 88 14.52 -5.37 -6.99
CA PRO A 88 15.58 -4.95 -6.07
C PRO A 88 15.84 -3.44 -6.02
N ARG A 89 15.02 -2.63 -6.71
CA ARG A 89 15.24 -1.19 -6.92
C ARG A 89 14.32 -0.35 -6.05
#